data_AF-A0A7V4U1I8-F1
#
_entry.id   AF-A0A7V4U1I8-F1
#
_cell.length_a   1.000
_cell.length_b   1.000
_cell.length_c   1.000
_cell.angle_alpha   90.00
_cell.angle_beta   90.00
_cell.angle_gamma   90.00
#
_symmetry.space_group_name_H-M   'P 1'
#
loop_
_entity.id
_entity.type
_entity.pdbx_description
1 polymer ?
#
loop_
_entity_poly.entity_id
_entity_poly.type
_entity_poly.pdbx_seq_one_letter_code
_entity_poly.pdbx_strand_id
1 'polypeptide(L)'
;MFLFENWEITEILDDIVLGRGVKRSIHNLEYDNNIYTSLFIDRLRLFKYRPLSVKDIEVKVGQRIPAFLLRGKTAIFGYVFWEVFSEKRKRKLWGSVVRNAKGDWKYTLPGNSDTVVFANLAKPEEIDIYHLS
;
A
#
# COMPACT_ATOMS: atom_id res chain seq x y z
N MET A 1 0.49 34.86 -4.69
CA MET A 1 -0.12 34.03 -3.65
C MET A 1 -0.24 32.61 -4.22
N PHE A 2 0.84 31.83 -4.23
CA PHE A 2 0.90 30.48 -4.86
C PHE A 2 1.79 29.48 -4.10
N LEU A 3 2.61 29.95 -3.15
CA LEU A 3 3.48 29.07 -2.36
C LEU A 3 2.72 28.38 -1.21
N PHE A 4 1.57 28.93 -0.81
CA PHE A 4 0.77 28.42 0.30
C PHE A 4 -0.13 27.22 -0.06
N GLU A 5 -0.48 26.98 -1.32
CA GLU A 5 -1.32 25.83 -1.65
C GLU A 5 -0.50 24.52 -1.76
N ASN A 6 0.75 24.63 -2.21
CA ASN A 6 1.60 23.46 -2.43
C ASN A 6 2.09 22.80 -1.13
N TRP A 7 2.22 23.55 -0.02
CA TRP A 7 2.62 22.95 1.26
C TRP A 7 1.46 22.17 1.90
N GLU A 8 0.24 22.71 1.87
CA GLU A 8 -0.95 22.02 2.42
C GLU A 8 -1.21 20.69 1.70
N ILE A 9 -1.15 20.69 0.36
CA ILE A 9 -1.29 19.43 -0.41
C ILE A 9 -0.17 18.46 -0.04
N THR A 10 1.07 18.92 0.08
CA THR A 10 2.19 18.06 0.46
C THR A 10 1.98 17.41 1.82
N GLU A 11 1.49 18.15 2.82
CA GLU A 11 1.18 17.63 4.15
C GLU A 11 0.05 16.59 4.11
N ILE A 12 -1.02 16.85 3.37
CA ILE A 12 -2.11 15.89 3.18
C ILE A 12 -1.59 14.59 2.57
N LEU A 13 -0.73 14.68 1.55
CA LEU A 13 -0.13 13.51 0.92
C LEU A 13 0.78 12.75 1.90
N ASP A 14 1.56 13.45 2.73
CA ASP A 14 2.36 12.83 3.79
C ASP A 14 1.51 12.07 4.79
N ASP A 15 0.41 12.67 5.20
CA ASP A 15 -0.54 12.08 6.14
C ASP A 15 -1.22 10.84 5.56
N ILE A 16 -1.50 10.81 4.26
CA ILE A 16 -1.93 9.60 3.55
C ILE A 16 -0.82 8.53 3.58
N VAL A 17 0.43 8.88 3.24
CA VAL A 17 1.56 7.91 3.19
C VAL A 17 1.85 7.32 4.58
N LEU A 18 1.78 8.15 5.61
CA LEU A 18 2.10 7.80 6.99
C LEU A 18 0.90 7.25 7.76
N GLY A 19 -0.32 7.45 7.26
CA GLY A 19 -1.56 7.08 7.97
C GLY A 19 -1.81 7.92 9.22
N ARG A 20 -1.44 9.21 9.21
CA ARG A 20 -1.69 10.16 10.30
C ARG A 20 -2.94 10.95 10.00
N GLY A 21 -3.91 11.01 10.92
CA GLY A 21 -5.15 11.78 10.71
C GLY A 21 -6.08 11.26 9.60
N VAL A 22 -5.61 10.35 8.74
CA VAL A 22 -6.32 9.80 7.59
C VAL A 22 -6.26 8.28 7.61
N LYS A 23 -7.40 7.64 7.40
CA LYS A 23 -7.47 6.18 7.25
C LYS A 23 -6.79 5.77 5.95
N ARG A 24 -5.68 5.03 6.05
CA ARG A 24 -5.02 4.40 4.90
C ARG A 24 -6.03 3.49 4.19
N SER A 25 -6.40 3.84 2.96
CA SER A 25 -7.43 3.15 2.18
C SER A 25 -7.24 3.38 0.68
N ILE A 26 -8.30 3.73 -0.05
CA ILE A 26 -8.23 4.13 -1.46
C ILE A 26 -8.38 5.65 -1.50
N HIS A 27 -7.41 6.33 -2.09
CA HIS A 27 -7.39 7.78 -2.19
C HIS A 27 -7.38 8.21 -3.66
N ASN A 28 -8.25 9.16 -4.01
CA ASN A 28 -8.14 9.90 -5.25
C ASN A 28 -7.09 11.00 -5.04
N LEU A 29 -6.10 11.06 -5.93
CA LEU A 29 -4.99 12.02 -5.91
C LEU A 29 -5.29 13.22 -6.82
N GLU A 30 -6.55 13.45 -7.13
CA GLU A 30 -7.01 14.62 -7.88
C GLU A 30 -7.73 15.58 -6.95
N TYR A 31 -7.36 16.85 -7.03
CA TYR A 31 -7.99 17.94 -6.31
C TYR A 31 -7.94 19.20 -7.18
N ASP A 32 -9.05 19.92 -7.25
CA ASP A 32 -9.20 21.13 -8.07
C ASP A 32 -8.69 20.97 -9.52
N ASN A 33 -9.13 19.89 -10.19
CA ASN A 33 -8.72 19.51 -11.56
C ASN A 33 -7.22 19.25 -11.76
N ASN A 34 -6.43 19.18 -10.68
CA ASN A 34 -5.00 18.87 -10.72
C ASN A 34 -4.76 17.44 -10.23
N ILE A 35 -3.91 16.69 -10.94
CA ILE A 35 -3.54 15.30 -10.59
C ILE A 35 -2.17 15.31 -9.91
N TYR A 36 -2.12 14.86 -8.66
CA TYR A 36 -0.94 14.90 -7.80
C TYR A 36 -0.18 13.56 -7.72
N THR A 37 -0.39 12.64 -8.67
CA THR A 37 0.26 11.30 -8.65
C THR A 37 1.79 11.39 -8.61
N SER A 38 2.41 12.26 -9.39
CA SER A 38 3.88 12.42 -9.40
C SER A 38 4.39 12.93 -8.06
N LEU A 39 3.74 13.94 -7.48
CA LEU A 39 4.09 14.46 -6.15
C LEU A 39 3.93 13.36 -5.09
N PHE A 40 2.86 12.57 -5.14
CA PHE A 40 2.65 11.46 -4.21
C PHE A 40 3.76 10.39 -4.32
N ILE A 41 4.24 10.10 -5.54
CA ILE A 41 5.40 9.20 -5.75
C ILE A 41 6.65 9.75 -5.06
N ASP A 42 6.89 11.06 -5.14
CA ASP A 42 8.03 11.68 -4.48
C ASP A 42 7.90 11.62 -2.95
N ARG A 43 6.69 11.82 -2.41
CA ARG A 43 6.40 11.64 -0.98
C ARG A 43 6.61 10.19 -0.55
N LEU A 44 6.13 9.22 -1.33
CA LEU A 44 6.37 7.80 -1.09
C LEU A 44 7.86 7.48 -0.97
N ARG A 45 8.67 7.97 -1.92
CA ARG A 45 10.13 7.78 -1.92
C ARG A 45 10.79 8.41 -0.70
N LEU A 46 10.35 9.60 -0.30
CA LEU A 46 10.83 10.28 0.90
C LEU A 46 10.64 9.39 2.14
N PHE A 47 9.47 8.75 2.27
CA PHE A 47 9.15 7.81 3.34
C PHE A 47 9.60 6.37 3.09
N LYS A 48 10.60 6.18 2.22
CA LYS A 48 11.27 4.90 1.94
C LYS A 48 10.39 3.84 1.27
N TYR A 49 9.26 4.23 0.70
CA TYR A 49 8.55 3.34 -0.22
C TYR A 49 9.27 3.30 -1.57
N ARG A 50 9.59 2.10 -2.03
CA ARG A 50 10.32 1.87 -3.30
C ARG A 50 9.42 1.13 -4.30
N PRO A 51 9.49 1.47 -5.59
CA PRO A 51 8.79 0.71 -6.62
C PRO A 51 9.41 -0.68 -6.74
N LEU A 52 8.64 -1.71 -6.46
CA LEU A 52 9.04 -3.11 -6.53
C LEU A 52 7.91 -3.93 -7.11
N SER A 53 8.23 -4.95 -7.91
CA SER A 53 7.23 -5.93 -8.31
C SER A 53 6.80 -6.76 -7.09
N VAL A 54 5.57 -7.27 -7.08
CA VAL A 54 5.11 -8.13 -5.96
C VAL A 54 5.97 -9.39 -5.83
N LYS A 55 6.44 -9.94 -6.96
CA LYS A 55 7.33 -11.11 -6.96
C LYS A 55 8.67 -10.85 -6.28
N ASP A 56 9.23 -9.64 -6.41
CA ASP A 56 10.55 -9.29 -5.88
C ASP A 56 10.52 -8.83 -4.41
N ILE A 57 9.32 -8.66 -3.83
CA ILE A 57 9.18 -8.32 -2.41
C ILE A 57 9.32 -9.58 -1.56
N GLU A 58 10.37 -9.61 -0.75
CA GLU A 58 10.56 -10.60 0.30
C GLU A 58 9.78 -10.21 1.54
N VAL A 59 9.02 -11.16 2.08
CA VAL A 59 8.26 -11.02 3.32
C VAL A 59 8.24 -12.36 4.04
N LYS A 60 8.43 -12.37 5.36
CA LYS A 60 8.37 -13.59 6.16
C LYS A 60 6.90 -13.95 6.45
N VAL A 61 6.66 -15.23 6.71
CA VAL A 61 5.38 -15.68 7.28
C VAL A 61 5.23 -15.04 8.66
N GLY A 62 4.03 -14.57 8.99
CA GLY A 62 3.79 -13.78 10.22
C GLY A 62 4.09 -12.29 10.07
N GLN A 63 4.57 -11.85 8.90
CA GLN A 63 4.81 -10.44 8.62
C GLN A 63 3.98 -9.94 7.45
N ARG A 64 3.79 -8.63 7.41
CA ARG A 64 3.25 -7.91 6.26
C ARG A 64 4.06 -6.64 5.99
N ILE A 65 4.20 -6.30 4.71
CA ILE A 65 4.92 -5.10 4.24
C ILE A 65 3.89 -4.10 3.70
N PRO A 66 3.80 -2.87 4.23
CA PRO A 66 2.88 -1.87 3.72
C PRO A 66 3.28 -1.44 2.31
N ALA A 67 2.30 -1.37 1.41
CA ALA A 67 2.53 -1.03 0.02
C ALA A 67 1.35 -0.32 -0.64
N PHE A 68 1.64 0.63 -1.51
CA PHE A 68 0.66 1.33 -2.34
C PHE A 68 0.69 0.81 -3.79
N LEU A 69 -0.47 0.44 -4.32
CA LEU A 69 -0.68 0.25 -5.75
C LEU A 69 -1.22 1.55 -6.34
N LEU A 70 -0.52 2.11 -7.33
CA LEU A 70 -0.96 3.31 -8.04
C LEU A 70 -1.63 2.92 -9.37
N ARG A 71 -2.80 3.51 -9.65
CA ARG A 71 -3.55 3.35 -10.91
C ARG A 71 -4.05 4.71 -11.37
N GLY A 72 -3.30 5.37 -12.26
CA GLY A 72 -3.59 6.74 -12.69
C GLY A 72 -3.62 7.70 -11.50
N LYS A 73 -4.78 8.34 -11.29
CA LYS A 73 -5.04 9.24 -10.14
C LYS A 73 -5.43 8.52 -8.84
N THR A 74 -5.40 7.19 -8.78
CA THR A 74 -5.83 6.45 -7.58
C THR A 74 -4.64 5.79 -6.87
N ALA A 75 -4.51 6.03 -5.57
CA ALA A 75 -3.61 5.31 -4.67
C ALA A 75 -4.40 4.30 -3.83
N ILE A 76 -4.03 3.03 -3.90
CA ILE A 76 -4.68 1.95 -3.16
C ILE A 76 -3.69 1.41 -2.13
N PHE A 77 -3.99 1.60 -0.85
CA PHE A 77 -3.19 1.05 0.22
C PHE A 77 -3.49 -0.44 0.45
N GLY A 78 -2.45 -1.21 0.70
CA GLY A 78 -2.51 -2.63 0.98
C GLY A 78 -1.23 -3.14 1.63
N TYR A 79 -1.12 -4.45 1.71
CA TYR A 79 0.06 -5.11 2.24
C TYR A 79 0.50 -6.25 1.34
N VAL A 80 1.80 -6.49 1.27
CA VAL A 80 2.38 -7.76 0.78
C VAL A 80 2.57 -8.69 1.97
N PHE A 81 2.03 -9.90 1.93
CA PHE A 81 2.10 -10.86 3.04
C PHE A 81 1.91 -12.30 2.56
N TRP A 82 2.14 -13.25 3.45
CA TRP A 82 1.77 -14.65 3.26
C TRP A 82 0.40 -14.92 3.87
N GLU A 83 -0.55 -15.33 3.05
CA GLU A 83 -1.79 -15.94 3.52
C GLU A 83 -1.55 -17.43 3.80
N VAL A 84 -1.83 -17.85 5.03
CA VAL A 84 -1.58 -19.21 5.51
C VAL A 84 -2.92 -19.92 5.67
N PHE A 85 -3.10 -21.03 4.96
CA PHE A 85 -4.27 -21.90 5.08
C PHE A 85 -3.97 -23.13 5.97
N SER A 86 -2.73 -23.60 5.94
CA SER A 86 -2.18 -24.64 6.80
C SER A 86 -0.65 -24.57 6.78
N GLU A 87 0.03 -25.37 7.60
CA GLU A 87 1.51 -25.43 7.62
C GLU A 87 2.12 -25.69 6.23
N LYS A 88 1.47 -26.53 5.42
CA LYS A 88 1.93 -26.91 4.08
C LYS A 88 1.33 -26.05 2.97
N ARG A 89 0.26 -25.29 3.24
CA ARG A 89 -0.46 -24.52 2.21
C ARG A 89 -0.48 -23.04 2.58
N LYS A 90 0.35 -22.27 1.87
CA LYS A 90 0.44 -20.82 1.99
C LYS A 90 0.63 -20.18 0.62
N ARG A 91 0.25 -18.92 0.47
CA ARG A 91 0.50 -18.14 -0.75
C ARG A 91 0.92 -16.72 -0.42
N LYS A 92 1.93 -16.19 -1.12
CA LYS A 92 2.26 -14.77 -1.10
C LYS A 92 1.27 -14.01 -1.96
N LEU A 93 0.84 -12.83 -1.51
CA LEU A 93 0.03 -11.91 -2.29
C LEU A 93 0.21 -10.46 -1.81
N TRP A 94 -0.18 -9.51 -2.65
CA TRP A 94 -0.54 -8.16 -2.21
C TRP A 94 -2.06 -8.07 -2.11
N GLY A 95 -2.57 -7.52 -1.01
CA GLY A 95 -4.00 -7.35 -0.76
C GLY A 95 -4.33 -5.95 -0.25
N SER A 96 -5.33 -5.30 -0.84
CA SER A 96 -5.78 -3.97 -0.39
C SER A 96 -6.44 -4.05 0.98
N VAL A 97 -6.26 -3.05 1.83
CA VAL A 97 -6.96 -3.01 3.14
C VAL A 97 -8.48 -2.86 3.04
N VAL A 98 -8.97 -2.42 1.88
CA VAL A 98 -10.41 -2.32 1.59
C VAL A 98 -10.95 -3.70 1.24
N ARG A 99 -12.10 -4.07 1.84
CA ARG A 99 -12.82 -5.32 1.55
C ARG A 99 -13.95 -5.10 0.53
N ASN A 100 -14.33 -6.15 -0.19
CA ASN A 100 -15.55 -6.19 -0.98
C ASN A 100 -16.77 -6.53 -0.09
N ALA A 101 -17.97 -6.61 -0.68
CA ALA A 101 -19.20 -6.93 0.04
C ALA A 101 -19.22 -8.34 0.69
N LYS A 102 -18.32 -9.24 0.28
CA LYS A 102 -18.17 -10.59 0.82
C LYS A 102 -17.12 -10.68 1.93
N GLY A 103 -16.44 -9.57 2.25
CA GLY A 103 -15.33 -9.55 3.21
C GLY A 103 -13.96 -9.92 2.60
N ASP A 104 -13.87 -10.24 1.32
CA ASP A 104 -12.58 -10.50 0.66
C ASP A 104 -11.84 -9.20 0.36
N TRP A 105 -10.53 -9.28 0.14
CA TRP A 105 -9.74 -8.14 -0.34
C TRP A 105 -10.32 -7.62 -1.66
N LYS A 106 -10.64 -6.32 -1.71
CA LYS A 106 -11.25 -5.69 -2.90
C LYS A 106 -10.30 -5.76 -4.11
N TYR A 107 -9.01 -5.57 -3.88
CA TYR A 107 -7.97 -5.73 -4.88
C TYR A 107 -6.90 -6.70 -4.36
N THR A 108 -6.45 -7.59 -5.23
CA THR A 108 -5.38 -8.53 -4.96
C THR A 108 -4.42 -8.60 -6.13
N LEU A 109 -3.15 -8.85 -5.84
CA LEU A 109 -2.14 -9.21 -6.83
C LEU A 109 -1.46 -10.51 -6.37
N PRO A 110 -1.36 -11.52 -7.25
CA PRO A 110 -0.65 -12.75 -6.94
C PRO A 110 0.82 -12.51 -6.57
N GLY A 111 1.37 -13.36 -5.71
CA GLY A 111 2.77 -13.28 -5.27
C GLY A 111 3.81 -13.41 -6.38
N ASN A 112 3.44 -13.92 -7.56
CA ASN A 112 4.30 -14.01 -8.75
C ASN A 112 4.07 -12.85 -9.75
N SER A 113 3.27 -11.84 -9.40
CA SER A 113 2.95 -10.74 -10.31
C SER A 113 4.14 -9.79 -10.52
N ASP A 114 4.37 -9.41 -11.78
CA ASP A 114 5.28 -8.33 -12.18
C ASP A 114 4.72 -6.92 -11.88
N THR A 115 3.49 -6.82 -11.38
CA THR A 115 2.87 -5.52 -11.08
C THR A 115 3.68 -4.79 -10.01
N VAL A 116 4.05 -3.55 -10.32
CA VAL A 116 4.79 -2.69 -9.40
C VAL A 116 3.86 -2.11 -8.33
N VAL A 117 4.30 -2.23 -7.08
CA VAL A 117 3.76 -1.51 -5.92
C VAL A 117 4.88 -0.68 -5.30
N PHE A 118 4.52 0.41 -4.64
CA PHE A 118 5.45 1.17 -3.82
C PHE A 118 5.43 0.56 -2.42
N ALA A 119 6.45 -0.22 -2.06
CA ALA A 119 6.52 -0.97 -0.81
C ALA A 119 7.57 -0.39 0.14
N ASN A 120 7.28 -0.39 1.45
CA ASN A 120 8.22 0.07 2.47
C ASN A 120 8.85 -1.10 3.20
N LEU A 121 9.95 -1.62 2.65
CA LEU A 121 10.69 -2.75 3.22
C LEU A 121 11.30 -2.45 4.60
N ALA A 122 11.43 -1.17 4.97
CA ALA A 122 11.97 -0.74 6.27
C ALA A 122 10.92 -0.76 7.39
N LYS A 123 9.65 -1.05 7.08
CA LYS A 123 8.54 -1.11 8.06
C LYS A 123 7.76 -2.42 7.97
N PRO A 124 8.40 -3.59 8.19
CA PRO A 124 7.63 -4.81 8.39
C PRO A 124 6.74 -4.68 9.62
N GLU A 125 5.51 -5.13 9.50
CA GLU A 125 4.55 -5.22 10.59
C GLU A 125 4.31 -6.70 10.91
N GLU A 126 4.43 -7.10 12.18
CA GLU A 126 4.05 -8.43 12.64
C GLU A 126 2.53 -8.58 12.61
N ILE A 127 2.07 -9.77 12.25
CA ILE A 127 0.66 -10.17 12.27
C ILE A 127 0.52 -11.49 13.00
N ASP A 128 -0.53 -11.60 13.81
CA ASP A 128 -0.87 -12.87 14.42
C ASP A 128 -1.43 -13.82 13.36
N ILE A 129 -0.78 -14.98 13.23
CA ILE A 129 -1.14 -16.05 12.31
C ILE A 129 -1.50 -17.34 13.06
N TYR A 130 -1.43 -17.35 14.40
CA TYR A 130 -1.52 -18.57 15.21
C TYR A 130 -2.93 -18.85 15.76
N HIS A 131 -3.92 -18.05 15.40
CA HIS A 131 -5.33 -18.32 15.72
C HIS A 131 -6.10 -19.09 14.63
N LEU A 132 -5.39 -19.69 13.66
CA LEU A 132 -5.99 -20.43 12.53
C LEU A 132 -5.78 -21.96 12.62
N SER A 133 -5.35 -22.48 13.78
CA SER A 133 -5.26 -23.92 14.05
C SER A 133 -6.52 -24.45 14.71
#